data_AF-A0A1X7SRE0-F1
#
_entry.id   AF-A0A1X7SRE0-F1
#
_cell.length_a   1.000
_cell.length_b   1.000
_cell.length_c   1.000
_cell.angle_alpha   90.00
_cell.angle_beta   90.00
_cell.angle_gamma   90.00
#
_symmetry.space_group_name_H-M   'P 1'
#
loop_
_entity.id
_entity.type
_entity.pdbx_description
1 polymer ?
#
loop_
_entity_poly.entity_id
_entity_poly.type
_entity_poly.pdbx_seq_one_letter_code
_entity_poly.pdbx_strand_id
1 'polypeptide(L)'
;VESVTDTVRKLLCSLKGESGRGELSDENLKEFKKRKLICNTSGPSFTTSISKKSTELTAEMIQNGSWKNEEFKSYNFNALGAPLATGHLHPLLKVRTEILEMGFCEMPMDNFIESSFWNFDALFQPQQHPA
;
A
#
# COMPACT_ATOMS: atom_id res chain seq x y z
N VAL A 1 -27.04 -54.98 1.01
CA VAL A 1 -25.65 -54.57 0.69
C VAL A 1 -24.87 -54.67 1.98
N GLU A 2 -24.33 -55.85 2.28
CA GLU A 2 -23.69 -56.15 3.56
C GLU A 2 -22.20 -55.82 3.47
N SER A 3 -21.74 -54.90 4.31
CA SER A 3 -20.41 -54.28 4.38
C SER A 3 -20.15 -53.09 3.44
N VAL A 4 -20.27 -51.88 4.01
CA VAL A 4 -19.66 -50.66 3.48
C VAL A 4 -18.26 -50.57 4.08
N THR A 5 -17.21 -50.59 3.26
CA THR A 5 -15.83 -50.45 3.73
C THR A 5 -15.29 -49.07 3.38
N ASP A 6 -14.85 -48.33 4.39
CA ASP A 6 -14.25 -47.01 4.22
C ASP A 6 -12.79 -47.15 3.78
N THR A 7 -12.58 -47.11 2.46
CA THR A 7 -11.27 -47.20 1.83
C THR A 7 -10.41 -45.94 2.08
N VAL A 8 -11.05 -44.77 2.13
CA VAL A 8 -10.38 -43.48 2.34
C VAL A 8 -9.77 -43.41 3.73
N ARG A 9 -10.53 -43.80 4.77
CA ARG A 9 -10.04 -43.83 6.15
C ARG A 9 -8.89 -44.81 6.34
N LYS A 10 -8.95 -46.00 5.72
CA LYS A 10 -7.85 -46.98 5.78
C LYS A 10 -6.56 -46.40 5.18
N LEU A 11 -6.65 -45.77 4.01
CA LEU A 11 -5.51 -45.13 3.35
C LEU A 11 -4.92 -43.96 4.15
N LEU A 12 -5.77 -43.13 4.78
CA LEU A 12 -5.33 -42.04 5.65
C LEU A 12 -4.72 -42.54 6.98
N CYS A 13 -5.22 -43.65 7.53
CA CYS A 13 -4.62 -44.26 8.72
C CYS A 13 -3.24 -44.87 8.41
N SER A 14 -3.08 -45.51 7.25
CA SER A 14 -1.76 -45.98 6.79
C SER A 14 -0.78 -44.84 6.59
N LEU A 15 -1.24 -43.68 6.11
CA LEU A 15 -0.44 -42.44 6.01
C LEU A 15 0.01 -41.86 7.35
N LYS A 16 -0.73 -42.13 8.43
CA LYS A 16 -0.42 -41.64 9.79
C LYS A 16 0.58 -42.53 10.53
N GLY A 17 0.74 -43.79 10.11
CA GLY A 17 1.71 -44.74 10.66
C GLY A 17 3.13 -44.53 10.10
N GLU A 18 4.14 -45.14 10.74
CA GLU A 18 5.56 -44.99 10.38
C GLU A 18 5.93 -45.57 9.00
N SER A 19 5.05 -46.35 8.37
CA SER A 19 5.21 -46.85 7.00
C SER A 19 4.94 -45.74 5.98
N GLY A 20 5.96 -44.92 5.73
CA GLY A 20 5.88 -43.80 4.80
C GLY A 20 5.51 -44.21 3.37
N ARG A 21 4.59 -43.45 2.76
CA ARG A 21 4.32 -43.25 1.30
C ARG A 21 4.20 -44.47 0.37
N GLY A 22 4.34 -45.71 0.84
CA GLY A 22 4.59 -46.90 0.00
C GLY A 22 3.44 -47.38 -0.90
N GLU A 23 2.21 -46.88 -0.75
CA GLU A 23 1.04 -47.41 -1.50
C GLU A 23 0.04 -46.32 -1.91
N LEU A 24 0.49 -45.18 -2.47
CA LEU A 24 -0.44 -44.16 -2.95
C LEU A 24 -0.15 -43.78 -4.39
N SER A 25 -1.16 -43.97 -5.25
CA SER A 25 -1.15 -43.42 -6.61
C SER A 25 -1.22 -41.89 -6.56
N ASP A 26 -0.60 -41.24 -7.55
CA ASP A 26 -0.64 -39.78 -7.70
C ASP A 26 -2.07 -39.24 -7.88
N GLU A 27 -2.99 -40.07 -8.36
CA GLU A 27 -4.42 -39.75 -8.52
C GLU A 27 -5.11 -39.60 -7.17
N ASN A 28 -4.92 -40.56 -6.26
CA ASN A 28 -5.46 -40.51 -4.90
C ASN A 28 -4.89 -39.32 -4.13
N LEU A 29 -3.62 -38.99 -4.36
CA LEU A 29 -2.99 -37.83 -3.72
C LEU A 29 -3.57 -36.50 -4.20
N LYS A 30 -3.88 -36.37 -5.50
CA LYS A 30 -4.59 -35.19 -6.04
C LYS A 30 -6.01 -35.10 -5.49
N GLU A 31 -6.71 -36.23 -5.38
CA GLU A 31 -8.05 -36.28 -4.80
C GLU A 31 -8.06 -35.90 -3.31
N PHE A 32 -7.14 -36.45 -2.52
CA PHE A 32 -7.02 -36.14 -1.10
C PHE A 32 -6.60 -34.69 -0.84
N LYS A 33 -5.75 -34.10 -1.71
CA LYS A 33 -5.46 -32.66 -1.69
C LYS A 33 -6.68 -31.81 -2.05
N LYS A 34 -7.44 -32.18 -3.09
CA LYS A 34 -8.67 -31.48 -3.50
C LYS A 34 -9.73 -31.50 -2.40
N ARG A 35 -9.82 -32.61 -1.67
CA ARG A 35 -10.73 -32.81 -0.53
C ARG A 35 -10.19 -32.25 0.79
N LYS A 36 -9.01 -31.60 0.80
CA LYS A 36 -8.32 -31.08 2.00
C LYS A 36 -8.05 -32.12 3.09
N LEU A 37 -7.96 -33.40 2.73
CA LEU A 37 -7.68 -34.52 3.64
C LEU A 37 -6.18 -34.63 3.98
N ILE A 38 -5.33 -34.12 3.09
CA ILE A 38 -3.88 -34.01 3.28
C ILE A 38 -3.51 -32.56 3.00
N CYS A 39 -2.86 -31.92 3.97
CA CYS A 39 -2.23 -30.62 3.81
C CYS A 39 -0.73 -30.83 3.92
N ASN A 40 0.05 -30.28 2.98
CA ASN A 40 1.49 -30.24 3.17
C ASN A 40 1.74 -29.41 4.43
N THR A 41 2.35 -30.02 5.44
CA THR A 41 2.70 -29.34 6.68
C THR A 41 3.60 -28.15 6.36
N SER A 42 3.37 -27.10 7.14
CA SER A 42 4.04 -25.81 7.17
C SER A 42 5.46 -25.80 6.60
N GLY A 43 5.74 -24.80 5.74
CA GLY A 43 7.00 -24.69 5.00
C GLY A 43 8.26 -24.65 5.87
N PRO A 44 9.45 -24.69 5.26
CA PRO A 44 10.75 -24.84 5.95
C PRO A 44 11.09 -23.72 6.96
N SER A 45 10.33 -22.63 6.99
CA SER A 45 10.49 -21.52 7.95
C SER A 45 9.40 -21.49 9.03
N PHE A 46 8.70 -22.59 9.26
CA PHE A 46 7.72 -22.68 10.35
C PHE A 46 8.44 -22.77 11.70
N THR A 47 8.27 -21.75 12.53
CA THR A 47 8.89 -21.66 13.85
C THR A 47 7.84 -21.21 14.86
N THR A 48 7.85 -21.81 16.05
CA THR A 48 6.86 -21.56 17.11
C THR A 48 7.19 -20.33 17.96
N SER A 49 8.38 -19.73 17.77
CA SER A 49 8.85 -18.53 18.47
C SER A 49 8.91 -17.32 17.53
N ILE A 50 8.38 -16.18 17.96
CA ILE A 50 8.44 -14.94 17.19
C ILE A 50 9.82 -14.31 17.42
N SER A 51 10.71 -14.36 16.44
CA SER A 51 11.96 -13.61 16.45
C SER A 51 11.75 -12.17 15.95
N LYS A 52 12.34 -11.19 16.63
CA LYS A 52 12.28 -9.78 16.21
C LYS A 52 13.24 -9.57 15.06
N LYS A 53 12.71 -9.47 13.84
CA LYS A 53 13.49 -9.13 12.63
C LYS A 53 13.89 -7.66 12.66
N SER A 54 15.13 -7.36 12.31
CA SER A 54 15.61 -5.98 12.18
C SER A 54 14.91 -5.28 11.01
N THR A 55 14.45 -4.04 11.24
CA THR A 55 13.64 -3.28 10.26
C THR A 55 14.49 -2.37 9.39
N GLU A 56 15.56 -1.82 9.95
CA GLU A 56 16.45 -0.88 9.28
C GLU A 56 17.90 -1.31 9.46
N LEU A 57 18.74 -0.95 8.51
CA LEU A 57 20.18 -1.16 8.57
C LEU A 57 20.79 -0.04 9.43
N THR A 58 21.37 -0.38 10.57
CA THR A 58 22.06 0.60 11.41
C THR A 58 23.52 0.75 11.01
N ALA A 59 24.12 1.91 11.31
CA ALA A 59 25.53 2.18 11.02
C ALA A 59 26.46 1.17 11.72
N GLU A 60 26.11 0.75 12.94
CA GLU A 60 26.84 -0.25 13.71
C GLU A 60 26.82 -1.63 13.05
N MET A 61 25.69 -2.03 12.44
CA MET A 61 25.60 -3.29 11.71
C MET A 61 26.52 -3.32 10.49
N ILE A 62 26.69 -2.17 9.82
CA ILE A 62 27.60 -2.03 8.68
C ILE A 62 29.06 -2.18 9.15
N GLN A 63 29.41 -1.53 10.26
CA GLN A 63 30.77 -1.58 10.84
C GLN A 63 31.14 -2.99 11.33
N ASN A 64 30.18 -3.68 11.97
CA ASN A 64 30.40 -5.00 12.56
C ASN A 64 30.17 -6.17 11.57
N GLY A 65 29.64 -5.89 10.38
CA GLY A 65 29.34 -6.92 9.37
C GLY A 65 28.17 -7.85 9.71
N SER A 66 27.44 -7.59 10.81
CA SER A 66 26.32 -8.40 11.28
C SER A 66 25.11 -8.39 10.33
N TRP A 67 25.02 -7.38 9.45
CA TRP A 67 23.97 -7.28 8.42
C TRP A 67 23.93 -8.46 7.45
N LYS A 68 25.01 -9.23 7.30
CA LYS A 68 25.05 -10.39 6.39
C LYS A 68 24.33 -11.62 6.94
N ASN A 69 24.25 -11.75 8.26
CA ASN A 69 23.74 -12.95 8.93
C ASN A 69 22.35 -12.75 9.54
N GLU A 70 21.81 -11.52 9.50
CA GLU A 70 20.55 -11.19 10.14
C GLU A 70 19.38 -11.15 9.14
N GLU A 71 18.22 -11.67 9.55
CA GLU A 71 17.02 -11.63 8.72
C GLU A 71 16.28 -10.30 8.88
N PHE A 72 16.18 -9.55 7.78
CA PHE A 72 15.43 -8.30 7.75
C PHE A 72 13.94 -8.54 7.51
N LYS A 73 13.11 -7.63 8.04
CA LYS A 73 11.69 -7.58 7.71
C LYS A 73 11.51 -7.10 6.27
N SER A 74 10.71 -7.82 5.47
CA SER A 74 10.41 -7.40 4.10
C SER A 74 9.74 -6.03 4.08
N TYR A 75 10.25 -5.14 3.22
CA TYR A 75 9.71 -3.80 3.05
C TYR A 75 8.37 -3.82 2.31
N ASN A 76 7.41 -3.01 2.75
CA ASN A 76 6.12 -2.88 2.08
C ASN A 76 6.18 -1.78 1.02
N PHE A 77 6.46 -2.16 -0.23
CA PHE A 77 6.51 -1.23 -1.37
C PHE A 77 5.16 -0.60 -1.75
N ASN A 78 4.05 -1.12 -1.23
CA ASN A 78 2.72 -0.58 -1.50
C ASN A 78 2.32 0.54 -0.54
N ALA A 79 3.15 0.84 0.48
CA ALA A 79 2.89 1.92 1.42
C ALA A 79 3.39 3.25 0.85
N LEU A 80 2.63 4.33 1.10
CA LEU A 80 3.12 5.69 0.87
C LEU A 80 4.27 5.98 1.85
N GLY A 81 5.36 6.53 1.32
CA GLY A 81 6.50 6.97 2.12
C GLY A 81 6.15 8.16 3.01
N ALA A 82 7.07 8.51 3.91
CA ALA A 82 6.93 9.71 4.72
C ALA A 82 6.99 10.96 3.82
N PRO A 83 6.03 11.90 3.95
CA PRO A 83 6.07 13.14 3.19
C PRO A 83 7.26 13.99 3.63
N LEU A 84 7.96 14.57 2.66
CA LEU A 84 9.03 15.53 2.91
C LEU A 84 8.41 16.88 3.32
N ALA A 85 9.05 17.57 4.26
CA ALA A 85 8.65 18.93 4.62
C ALA A 85 9.09 19.90 3.53
N THR A 86 8.16 20.30 2.66
CA THR A 86 8.39 21.28 1.59
C THR A 86 7.59 22.56 1.81
N GLY A 87 8.05 23.67 1.23
CA GLY A 87 7.26 24.89 1.15
C GLY A 87 6.02 24.70 0.26
N HIS A 88 4.95 25.43 0.55
CA HIS A 88 3.71 25.42 -0.23
C HIS A 88 3.47 26.81 -0.81
N LEU A 89 3.13 26.87 -2.11
CA LEU A 89 2.73 28.11 -2.78
C LEU A 89 1.22 28.29 -2.70
N HIS A 90 0.79 29.55 -2.50
CA HIS A 90 -0.64 29.86 -2.45
C HIS A 90 -1.30 29.63 -3.81
N PRO A 91 -2.37 28.81 -3.92
CA PRO A 91 -2.99 28.45 -5.20
C PRO A 91 -3.43 29.63 -6.06
N LEU A 92 -3.87 30.74 -5.46
CA LEU A 92 -4.28 31.95 -6.19
C LEU A 92 -3.16 32.51 -7.08
N LEU A 93 -1.89 32.36 -6.68
CA LEU A 93 -0.75 32.83 -7.48
C LEU A 93 -0.54 31.98 -8.75
N LYS A 94 -1.07 30.74 -8.80
CA LYS A 94 -1.04 29.92 -10.02
C LYS A 94 -2.03 30.41 -11.08
N VAL A 95 -3.16 30.96 -10.66
CA VAL A 95 -4.15 31.55 -11.59
C VAL A 95 -3.56 32.78 -12.29
N ARG A 96 -2.75 33.57 -11.57
CA ARG A 96 -2.04 34.72 -12.16
C ARG A 96 -1.15 34.30 -13.33
N THR A 97 -0.40 33.21 -13.18
CA THR A 97 0.50 32.73 -14.24
C THR A 97 -0.27 32.26 -15.48
N GLU A 98 -1.39 31.57 -15.30
CA GLU A 98 -2.23 31.11 -16.41
C GLU A 98 -2.84 32.28 -17.21
N ILE A 99 -3.24 33.36 -16.53
CA ILE A 99 -3.76 34.58 -17.18
C ILE A 99 -2.70 35.25 -18.06
N LEU A 100 -1.44 35.30 -17.59
CA LEU A 100 -0.33 35.82 -18.37
C LEU A 100 0.01 34.94 -19.58
N GLU A 101 -0.09 33.61 -19.45
CA GLU A 101 0.13 32.66 -20.55
C GLU A 101 -0.91 32.80 -21.67
N MET A 102 -2.15 33.19 -21.34
CA MET A 102 -3.18 33.50 -22.32
C MET A 102 -2.94 34.81 -23.09
N GLY A 103 -1.86 35.55 -22.79
CA GLY A 103 -1.49 36.81 -23.46
C GLY A 103 -2.11 38.06 -22.85
N PHE A 104 -2.78 37.95 -21.69
CA PHE A 104 -3.22 39.12 -20.94
C PHE A 104 -2.05 39.77 -20.21
N CYS A 105 -2.11 41.09 -20.05
CA CYS A 105 -1.16 41.85 -19.25
C CYS A 105 -1.78 42.24 -17.92
N GLU A 106 -1.02 42.10 -16.84
CA GLU A 106 -1.46 42.52 -15.51
C GLU A 106 -1.54 44.04 -15.41
N MET A 107 -2.71 44.54 -15.01
CA MET A 107 -2.92 45.97 -14.77
C MET A 107 -2.51 46.31 -13.33
N PRO A 108 -1.81 47.44 -13.10
CA PRO A 108 -1.43 47.85 -11.74
C PRO A 108 -2.69 48.19 -10.93
N MET A 109 -2.91 47.49 -9.82
CA MET A 109 -3.98 47.74 -8.85
C MET A 109 -3.39 48.06 -7.47
N ASP A 110 -2.52 49.07 -7.40
CA ASP A 110 -1.86 49.50 -6.16
C ASP A 110 -2.69 50.51 -5.34
N ASN A 111 -4.02 50.37 -5.39
CA ASN A 111 -4.96 51.25 -4.70
C ASN A 111 -6.00 50.40 -3.95
N PHE A 112 -5.84 50.27 -2.63
CA PHE A 112 -6.89 49.66 -1.80
C PHE A 112 -8.07 50.60 -1.53
N ILE A 113 -7.83 51.91 -1.62
CA ILE A 113 -8.84 52.95 -1.45
C ILE A 113 -9.13 53.52 -2.84
N GLU A 114 -10.35 53.28 -3.31
CA GLU A 114 -10.82 53.82 -4.58
C GLU A 114 -11.92 54.85 -4.37
N SER A 115 -11.94 55.86 -5.24
CA SER A 115 -13.00 56.87 -5.22
C SER A 115 -14.31 56.23 -5.69
N SER A 116 -15.43 56.61 -5.06
CA SER A 116 -16.77 56.21 -5.50
C SER A 116 -17.02 56.51 -6.98
N PHE A 117 -16.38 57.55 -7.51
CA PHE A 117 -16.43 57.87 -8.93
C PHE A 117 -15.82 56.77 -9.80
N TRP A 118 -14.61 56.29 -9.48
CA TRP A 118 -13.94 55.24 -10.26
C TRP A 118 -14.55 53.85 -10.03
N ASN A 119 -15.03 53.58 -8.82
CA ASN A 119 -15.62 52.29 -8.47
C ASN A 119 -17.07 52.12 -8.97
N PHE A 120 -17.85 53.21 -9.14
CA PHE A 120 -19.27 53.14 -9.50
C PHE A 120 -19.64 54.01 -10.71
N ASP A 121 -19.43 55.33 -10.65
CA ASP A 121 -19.92 56.25 -11.69
C ASP A 121 -19.24 55.98 -13.05
N ALA A 122 -17.94 55.69 -13.06
CA ALA A 122 -17.16 55.40 -14.27
C ALA A 122 -17.58 54.08 -14.95
N LEU A 123 -18.18 53.15 -14.20
CA LEU A 123 -18.71 51.89 -14.70
C LEU A 123 -20.19 51.99 -15.12
N PHE A 124 -20.75 53.22 -15.15
CA PHE A 124 -22.16 53.50 -15.45
C PHE A 124 -23.15 52.84 -14.49
N GLN A 125 -22.74 52.59 -13.24
CA GLN A 125 -23.65 52.12 -12.19
C GLN A 125 -24.51 53.29 -11.67
N PRO A 126 -25.84 53.15 -11.55
CA PRO A 126 -26.69 54.23 -11.05
C PRO A 126 -26.43 54.50 -9.56
N GLN A 127 -26.50 55.78 -9.16
CA GLN A 127 -26.19 56.21 -7.78
C GLN A 127 -27.16 55.66 -6.71
N GLN A 128 -28.36 55.23 -7.11
CA GLN A 128 -29.34 54.60 -6.22
C GLN A 128 -29.19 53.07 -6.18
N HIS A 129 -28.14 52.52 -6.80
CA HIS A 129 -27.88 51.09 -6.75
C HIS A 129 -27.50 50.68 -5.32
N PRO A 130 -28.12 49.62 -4.76
CA PRO A 130 -27.90 49.22 -3.36
C PRO A 130 -26.61 48.41 -3.13
N ALA A 131 -25.83 48.13 -4.19
CA ALA A 131 -24.56 47.41 -4.11
C ALA A 131 -23.35 48.35 -4.16
#